data_AF-A0A495S0T6-F1
#
_entry.id   AF-A0A495S0T6-F1
#
_cell.length_a   1.000
_cell.length_b   1.000
_cell.length_c   1.000
_cell.angle_alpha   90.00
_cell.angle_beta   90.00
_cell.angle_gamma   90.00
#
_symmetry.space_group_name_H-M   'P 1'
#
loop_
_entity.id
_entity.type
_entity.pdbx_description
1 polymer ?
#
loop_
_entity_poly.entity_id
_entity_poly.type
_entity_poly.pdbx_seq_one_letter_code
_entity_poly.pdbx_strand_id
1 'polypeptide(L)'
;MGEDWRLTGQEAYLLGRPLRLAPWVPSRPGGDHDHCEFCWAEISDDETGQADFSEAWVIADDNRTWVCPACFDDFRETFGWVIVE
;
A
#
# COMPACT_ATOMS: atom_id res chain seq x y z
N MET A 1 -22.36 12.25 8.20
CA MET A 1 -20.96 12.18 8.61
C MET A 1 -20.36 11.13 7.72
N GLY A 2 -19.58 11.57 6.72
CA GLY A 2 -19.15 10.72 5.63
C GLY A 2 -18.02 9.82 6.10
N GLU A 3 -18.20 8.52 5.96
CA GLU A 3 -17.11 7.55 6.02
C GLU A 3 -16.03 7.96 4.99
N ASP A 4 -14.76 7.83 5.35
CA ASP A 4 -13.66 8.11 4.42
C ASP A 4 -13.82 7.17 3.20
N TRP A 5 -13.91 7.75 2.00
CA TRP A 5 -14.21 6.99 0.78
C TRP A 5 -13.15 5.92 0.46
N ARG A 6 -11.96 6.05 1.05
CA ARG A 6 -10.86 5.07 0.94
C ARG A 6 -11.17 3.77 1.70
N LEU A 7 -12.08 3.81 2.67
CA LEU A 7 -12.47 2.65 3.47
C LEU A 7 -13.66 1.94 2.82
N THR A 8 -13.41 0.72 2.33
CA THR A 8 -14.37 -0.12 1.59
C THR A 8 -14.47 -1.54 2.15
N GLY A 9 -13.94 -1.77 3.35
CA GLY A 9 -13.95 -3.08 4.04
C GLY A 9 -12.57 -3.71 4.19
N GLN A 10 -11.49 -2.93 4.01
CA GLN A 10 -10.13 -3.41 4.16
C GLN A 10 -9.83 -3.94 5.57
N GLU A 11 -10.58 -3.48 6.60
CA GLU A 11 -10.42 -3.96 7.98
C GLU A 11 -10.59 -5.49 8.08
N ALA A 12 -11.33 -6.11 7.17
CA ALA A 12 -11.53 -7.55 7.14
C ALA A 12 -10.24 -8.36 6.91
N TYR A 13 -9.20 -7.76 6.32
CA TYR A 13 -7.96 -8.48 5.97
C TYR A 13 -6.67 -7.71 6.26
N LEU A 14 -6.72 -6.40 6.52
CA LEU A 14 -5.53 -5.59 6.85
C LEU A 14 -5.35 -5.29 8.33
N LEU A 15 -6.35 -5.57 9.18
CA LEU A 15 -6.28 -5.27 10.61
C LEU A 15 -5.14 -6.05 11.29
N GLY A 16 -4.23 -5.34 11.94
CA GLY A 16 -3.11 -5.89 12.70
C GLY A 16 -2.00 -6.53 11.84
N ARG A 17 -2.03 -6.34 10.52
CA ARG A 17 -1.04 -6.96 9.63
C ARG A 17 0.34 -6.31 9.74
N PRO A 18 1.43 -7.06 9.51
CA PRO A 18 2.78 -6.53 9.42
C PRO A 18 3.02 -5.86 8.07
N LEU A 19 3.60 -4.67 8.08
CA LEU A 19 3.98 -3.90 6.90
C LEU A 19 5.46 -3.57 6.93
N ARG A 20 6.10 -3.58 5.76
CA ARG A 20 7.47 -3.11 5.57
C ARG A 20 7.50 -2.04 4.50
N LEU A 21 8.36 -1.04 4.67
CA LEU A 21 8.64 -0.06 3.63
C LEU A 21 9.56 -0.71 2.59
N ALA A 22 9.19 -0.60 1.32
CA ALA A 22 9.95 -1.22 0.25
C ALA A 22 9.85 -0.42 -1.05
N PRO A 23 10.92 -0.37 -1.86
CA PRO A 23 10.79 0.04 -3.25
C PRO A 23 9.86 -0.93 -3.96
N TRP A 24 9.04 -0.42 -4.88
CA TRP A 24 8.18 -1.27 -5.68
C TRP A 24 9.03 -2.23 -6.51
N VAL A 25 8.59 -3.48 -6.54
CA VAL A 25 9.18 -4.51 -7.39
C VAL A 25 8.06 -5.28 -8.08
N PRO A 26 8.22 -5.62 -9.36
CA PRO A 26 7.21 -6.36 -10.08
C PRO A 26 7.03 -7.75 -9.45
N SER A 27 5.84 -8.03 -8.96
CA SER A 27 5.47 -9.33 -8.35
C SER A 27 5.49 -10.48 -9.36
N ARG A 28 5.51 -10.16 -10.67
CA ARG A 28 5.59 -11.09 -11.79
C ARG A 28 6.36 -10.48 -12.97
N PRO A 29 6.96 -11.28 -13.85
CA PRO A 29 7.62 -10.77 -15.06
C PRO A 29 6.63 -9.96 -15.91
N GLY A 30 6.99 -8.71 -16.23
CA GLY A 30 6.17 -7.81 -17.03
C GLY A 30 5.03 -7.13 -16.26
N GLY A 31 5.03 -7.17 -14.92
CA GLY A 31 4.25 -6.20 -14.14
C GLY A 31 4.85 -4.81 -14.32
N ASP A 32 3.99 -3.83 -14.56
CA ASP A 32 4.38 -2.44 -14.81
C ASP A 32 4.00 -1.48 -13.68
N HIS A 33 3.01 -1.81 -12.85
CA HIS A 33 2.65 -1.07 -11.63
C HIS A 33 1.75 -1.91 -10.70
N ASP A 34 1.61 -1.48 -9.46
CA ASP A 34 0.53 -1.84 -8.52
C ASP A 34 -0.22 -0.58 -8.09
N HIS A 35 -1.33 -0.74 -7.39
CA HIS A 35 -2.10 0.37 -6.84
C HIS A 35 -2.17 0.30 -5.32
N CYS A 36 -2.25 1.47 -4.69
CA CYS A 36 -2.58 1.56 -3.27
C CYS A 36 -3.98 0.97 -3.01
N GLU A 37 -4.08 0.08 -2.03
CA GLU A 37 -5.33 -0.61 -1.65
C GLU A 37 -6.44 0.31 -1.12
N PHE A 38 -6.10 1.57 -0.85
CA PHE A 38 -7.02 2.57 -0.27
C PHE A 38 -7.40 3.63 -1.28
N CYS A 39 -6.42 4.37 -1.79
CA CYS A 39 -6.67 5.52 -2.66
C CYS A 39 -6.47 5.23 -4.16
N TRP A 40 -6.04 4.02 -4.52
CA TRP A 40 -5.72 3.64 -5.90
C TRP A 40 -4.60 4.47 -6.55
N ALA A 41 -3.78 5.16 -5.77
CA ALA A 41 -2.56 5.80 -6.29
C ALA A 41 -1.64 4.76 -6.93
N GLU A 42 -1.00 5.12 -8.03
CA GLU A 42 -0.12 4.24 -8.78
C GLU A 42 1.22 4.09 -8.07
N ILE A 43 1.70 2.86 -7.97
CA ILE A 43 2.95 2.49 -7.32
C ILE A 43 3.78 1.68 -8.32
N SER A 44 4.91 2.21 -8.77
CA SER A 44 5.81 1.50 -9.69
C SER A 44 7.25 2.00 -9.61
N ASP A 45 8.21 1.26 -10.18
CA ASP A 45 9.59 1.73 -10.31
C ASP A 45 9.79 2.66 -11.52
N ASP A 46 8.71 3.15 -12.14
CA ASP A 46 8.76 4.04 -13.29
C ASP A 46 9.48 5.36 -12.95
N GLU A 47 10.66 5.53 -13.54
CA GLU A 47 11.44 6.76 -13.43
C GLU A 47 10.95 7.87 -14.37
N THR A 48 9.94 7.60 -15.22
CA THR A 48 9.39 8.62 -16.14
C THR A 48 8.47 9.61 -15.43
N GLY A 49 8.10 9.32 -14.18
CA GLY A 49 7.29 10.17 -13.32
C GLY A 49 5.79 10.02 -13.56
N GLN A 50 5.37 8.89 -14.14
CA GLN A 50 3.95 8.57 -14.33
C GLN A 50 3.32 8.02 -13.04
N ALA A 51 4.10 7.26 -12.26
CA ALA A 51 3.66 6.73 -10.98
C ALA A 51 3.66 7.80 -9.88
N ASP A 52 2.68 7.72 -8.96
CA ASP A 52 2.61 8.59 -7.80
C ASP A 52 3.73 8.27 -6.78
N PHE A 53 4.11 6.99 -6.66
CA PHE A 53 5.09 6.52 -5.70
C PHE A 53 5.99 5.41 -6.29
N SER A 54 7.28 5.47 -6.00
CA SER A 54 8.23 4.36 -6.29
C SER A 54 8.62 3.55 -5.06
N GLU A 55 8.29 4.08 -3.87
CA GLU A 55 8.47 3.41 -2.58
C GLU A 55 7.17 3.51 -1.78
N ALA A 56 6.73 2.38 -1.24
CA ALA A 56 5.48 2.27 -0.52
C ALA A 56 5.53 1.16 0.54
N TRP A 57 4.50 1.10 1.38
CA TRP A 57 4.37 0.05 2.38
C TRP A 57 3.74 -1.18 1.75
N VAL A 58 4.36 -2.34 1.92
CA VAL A 58 3.82 -3.62 1.46
C VAL A 58 3.49 -4.50 2.64
N ILE A 59 2.37 -5.21 2.58
CA ILE A 59 2.03 -6.21 3.60
C ILE A 59 3.07 -7.33 3.54
N ALA A 60 3.79 -7.55 4.64
CA ALA A 60 4.96 -8.43 4.66
C ALA A 60 4.59 -9.90 4.45
N ASP A 61 3.39 -10.33 4.84
CA ASP A 61 2.97 -11.74 4.68
C ASP A 61 2.68 -12.12 3.22
N ASP A 62 2.17 -11.19 2.40
CA ASP A 62 1.75 -11.48 1.02
C ASP A 62 2.65 -10.83 -0.04
N ASN A 63 3.40 -9.78 0.30
CA ASN A 63 4.25 -9.01 -0.60
C ASN A 63 3.54 -8.56 -1.89
N ARG A 64 2.22 -8.33 -1.82
CA ARG A 64 1.38 -7.99 -2.98
C ARG A 64 0.44 -6.85 -2.71
N THR A 65 -0.02 -6.69 -1.47
CA THR A 65 -0.87 -5.57 -1.11
C THR A 65 -0.01 -4.38 -0.74
N TRP A 66 -0.14 -3.31 -1.52
CA TRP A 66 0.62 -2.08 -1.35
C TRP A 66 -0.26 -0.97 -0.77
N VAL A 67 0.35 -0.14 0.07
CA VAL A 67 -0.25 1.01 0.74
C VAL A 67 0.72 2.18 0.56
N CYS A 68 0.27 3.23 -0.12
CA CYS A 68 1.10 4.41 -0.31
C CYS A 68 1.43 5.08 1.03
N PRO A 69 2.54 5.84 1.14
CA PRO A 69 2.94 6.50 2.38
C PRO A 69 1.85 7.38 3.01
N ALA A 70 1.04 8.06 2.20
CA ALA A 70 -0.05 8.90 2.69
C ALA A 70 -1.15 8.06 3.38
N CYS A 71 -1.63 6.99 2.74
CA CYS A 71 -2.64 6.11 3.34
C CYS A 71 -2.07 5.32 4.52
N PHE A 72 -0.78 5.03 4.51
CA PHE A 72 -0.13 4.44 5.67
C PHE A 72 -0.24 5.36 6.89
N ASP A 73 0.10 6.63 6.73
CA ASP A 73 0.05 7.61 7.83
C ASP A 73 -1.38 7.85 8.33
N ASP A 74 -2.36 7.96 7.43
CA ASP A 74 -3.77 8.11 7.79
C ASP A 74 -4.32 6.91 8.57
N PHE A 75 -3.93 5.67 8.21
CA PHE A 75 -4.63 4.46 8.66
C PHE A 75 -3.82 3.57 9.61
N ARG A 76 -2.52 3.83 9.83
CA ARG A 76 -1.66 3.02 10.71
C ARG A 76 -2.22 2.80 12.11
N GLU A 77 -2.83 3.81 12.71
CA GLU A 77 -3.41 3.72 14.05
C GLU A 77 -4.72 2.96 14.03
N THR A 78 -5.59 3.25 13.06
CA THR A 78 -6.89 2.58 12.89
C THR A 78 -6.74 1.09 12.63
N PHE A 79 -5.78 0.72 11.79
CA PHE A 79 -5.53 -0.67 11.43
C PHE A 79 -4.57 -1.38 12.39
N GLY A 80 -3.94 -0.65 13.32
CA GLY A 80 -2.98 -1.24 14.27
C GLY A 80 -1.82 -1.94 13.58
N TRP A 81 -1.33 -1.39 12.48
CA TRP A 81 -0.27 -2.01 11.68
C TRP A 81 1.05 -2.11 12.43
N VAL A 82 1.72 -3.24 12.24
CA VAL A 82 3.03 -3.51 12.84
C VAL A 82 4.10 -3.26 11.79
N ILE A 83 5.04 -2.37 12.08
CA ILE A 83 6.17 -2.11 11.19
C ILE A 83 7.21 -3.22 11.40
N VAL A 84 7.60 -3.89 10.32
CA VAL A 84 8.65 -4.91 10.30
C VAL A 84 9.78 -4.50 9.35
N GLU A 85 11.00 -4.92 9.68
CA GLU A 85 12.22 -4.70 8.89
C GLU A 85 12.37 -5.74 7.77
#